data_AF-A0A4Q7R4I7-F1
#
_entry.id   AF-A0A4Q7R4I7-F1
#
_cell.length_a   1.000
_cell.length_b   1.000
_cell.length_c   1.000
_cell.angle_alpha   90.00
_cell.angle_beta   90.00
_cell.angle_gamma   90.00
#
_symmetry.space_group_name_H-M   'P 1'
#
loop_
_entity.id
_entity.type
_entity.pdbx_description
1 polymer ?
#
loop_
_entity_poly.entity_id
_entity_poly.type
_entity_poly.pdbx_seq_one_letter_code
_entity_poly.pdbx_strand_id
1 'polypeptide(L)'
;MTADARNPVAAALAAVEQIVRQLASQVDEAPRYGVSSLNVVAALTELRVVQDRLATWEPLLIGAARDQGVSWADLAPALGVASRQAAERRYLRLNSHSTDQADMTGEQRVQAARDRRAGERAVTQWARDNAAHLRRLAAQITALDDLDATTQESVDRLLHALGDNDTATLLAPLAEAGAQLENSNPNLAGQVADINVTTNQLRDDHKSRTQ
;
A
#
# COMPACT_ATOMS: atom_id res chain seq x y z
N MET A 1 23.76 30.28 -22.24
CA MET A 1 24.86 29.27 -22.16
C MET A 1 24.70 28.54 -20.83
N THR A 2 23.62 27.75 -20.71
CA THR A 2 23.27 27.00 -19.52
C THR A 2 23.88 25.61 -19.63
N ALA A 3 24.71 25.27 -18.66
CA ALA A 3 25.41 24.00 -18.58
C ALA A 3 24.41 22.84 -18.68
N ASP A 4 24.60 22.04 -19.74
CA ASP A 4 23.93 20.79 -20.00
C ASP A 4 24.21 19.81 -18.85
N ALA A 5 23.25 19.67 -17.95
CA ALA A 5 23.25 18.64 -16.92
C ALA A 5 23.12 17.29 -17.64
N ARG A 6 24.26 16.69 -18.02
CA ARG A 6 24.33 15.34 -18.60
C ARG A 6 23.40 14.42 -17.81
N ASN A 7 22.40 13.88 -18.51
CA ASN A 7 21.38 13.02 -17.94
C ASN A 7 22.03 11.90 -17.08
N PRO A 8 21.82 11.87 -15.75
CA PRO A 8 22.49 10.92 -14.87
C PRO A 8 22.17 9.46 -15.22
N VAL A 9 20.99 9.20 -15.79
CA VAL A 9 20.61 7.86 -16.27
C VAL A 9 21.44 7.44 -17.48
N ALA A 10 21.75 8.37 -18.39
CA ALA A 10 22.59 8.10 -19.55
C ALA A 10 24.04 7.81 -19.15
N ALA A 11 24.55 8.53 -18.14
CA ALA A 11 25.88 8.26 -17.58
C ALA A 11 25.94 6.89 -16.88
N ALA A 12 24.93 6.56 -16.07
CA ALA A 12 24.81 5.27 -15.40
C ALA A 12 24.74 4.10 -16.40
N LEU A 13 23.92 4.23 -17.45
CA LEU A 13 23.82 3.24 -18.53
C LEU A 13 25.17 3.03 -19.24
N ALA A 14 25.86 4.11 -19.59
CA ALA A 14 27.17 4.03 -20.25
C ALA A 14 28.22 3.34 -19.35
N ALA A 15 28.23 3.62 -18.05
CA ALA A 15 29.12 2.98 -17.08
C ALA A 15 28.85 1.47 -16.97
N VAL A 16 27.58 1.07 -16.91
CA VAL A 16 27.17 -0.36 -16.90
C VAL A 16 27.59 -1.05 -18.19
N GLU A 17 27.32 -0.44 -19.35
CA GLU A 17 27.66 -1.02 -20.66
C GLU A 17 29.17 -1.23 -20.81
N GLN A 18 29.99 -0.26 -20.38
CA GLN A 18 31.44 -0.37 -20.42
C GLN A 18 31.95 -1.56 -19.60
N ILE A 19 31.41 -1.76 -18.39
CA ILE A 19 31.81 -2.85 -17.51
C ILE A 19 31.36 -4.21 -18.06
N VAL A 20 30.16 -4.30 -18.63
CA VAL A 20 29.67 -5.53 -19.29
C VAL A 20 30.53 -5.89 -20.50
N ARG A 21 30.91 -4.92 -21.33
CA ARG A 21 31.81 -5.14 -22.48
C ARG A 21 33.19 -5.63 -22.02
N GLN A 22 33.73 -5.05 -20.96
CA GLN A 22 35.02 -5.46 -20.39
C GLN A 22 34.98 -6.87 -19.78
N LEU A 23 33.86 -7.27 -19.18
CA LEU A 23 33.65 -8.65 -18.72
C LEU A 23 33.54 -9.64 -19.89
N ALA A 24 32.81 -9.28 -20.95
CA ALA A 24 32.65 -10.12 -22.13
C ALA A 24 33.99 -10.36 -22.86
N SER A 25 34.85 -9.35 -22.94
CA SER A 25 36.18 -9.48 -23.55
C SER A 25 37.17 -10.30 -22.70
N GLN A 26 36.94 -10.42 -21.39
CA GLN A 26 37.78 -11.25 -20.50
C GLN A 26 37.49 -12.74 -20.58
N VAL A 27 36.34 -13.12 -21.13
CA VAL A 27 36.01 -14.54 -21.39
C VAL A 27 36.83 -15.09 -22.57
N ASP A 28 37.29 -14.22 -23.47
CA ASP A 28 38.03 -14.58 -24.69
C ASP A 28 39.57 -14.51 -24.55
N GLU A 29 40.13 -13.82 -23.54
CA GLU A 29 41.58 -13.70 -23.33
C GLU A 29 42.06 -14.24 -21.97
N ALA A 30 43.28 -14.81 -21.96
CA ALA A 30 43.95 -15.29 -20.76
C ALA A 30 44.13 -14.17 -19.71
N PRO A 31 44.04 -14.47 -18.40
CA PRO A 31 43.72 -13.49 -17.38
C PRO A 31 44.89 -12.52 -17.14
N ARG A 32 44.79 -11.30 -17.70
CA ARG A 32 45.62 -10.17 -17.30
C ARG A 32 44.73 -9.06 -16.78
N TYR A 33 44.84 -8.81 -15.47
CA TYR A 33 44.15 -7.77 -14.69
C TYR A 33 42.65 -7.63 -14.99
N GLY A 34 41.89 -8.62 -14.49
CA GLY A 34 40.44 -8.71 -14.63
C GLY A 34 39.68 -7.52 -14.02
N VAL A 35 38.39 -7.37 -14.38
CA VAL A 35 37.50 -6.35 -13.79
C VAL A 35 37.52 -6.52 -12.26
N SER A 36 37.89 -5.46 -11.53
CA SER A 36 37.89 -5.50 -10.07
C SER A 36 36.47 -5.75 -9.54
N SER A 37 36.34 -6.54 -8.47
CA SER A 37 35.05 -6.76 -7.79
C SER A 37 34.38 -5.44 -7.40
N LEU A 38 35.16 -4.41 -7.05
CA LEU A 38 34.67 -3.07 -6.76
C LEU A 38 34.02 -2.40 -7.97
N ASN A 39 34.54 -2.61 -9.18
CA ASN A 39 33.94 -2.07 -10.41
C ASN A 39 32.62 -2.78 -10.73
N VAL A 40 32.54 -4.11 -10.53
CA VAL A 40 31.29 -4.85 -10.73
C VAL A 40 30.21 -4.39 -9.75
N VAL A 41 30.57 -4.20 -8.48
CA VAL A 41 29.62 -3.67 -7.47
C VAL A 41 29.18 -2.25 -7.82
N ALA A 42 30.10 -1.38 -8.26
CA ALA A 42 29.74 -0.04 -8.74
C ALA A 42 28.77 -0.10 -9.93
N ALA A 43 29.00 -0.99 -10.90
CA ALA A 43 28.08 -1.21 -12.02
C ALA A 43 26.69 -1.66 -11.56
N LEU A 44 26.60 -2.53 -10.56
CA LEU A 44 25.32 -2.97 -10.00
C LEU A 44 24.58 -1.82 -9.30
N THR A 45 25.30 -0.92 -8.63
CA THR A 45 24.71 0.30 -8.03
C THR A 45 24.17 1.24 -9.12
N GLU A 46 24.93 1.48 -10.19
CA GLU A 46 24.48 2.30 -11.32
C GLU A 46 23.27 1.66 -12.03
N LEU A 47 23.30 0.34 -12.23
CA LEU A 47 22.17 -0.42 -12.79
C LEU A 47 20.93 -0.29 -11.92
N ARG A 48 21.08 -0.27 -10.60
CA ARG A 48 19.97 -0.08 -9.67
C ARG A 48 19.31 1.28 -9.85
N VAL A 49 20.09 2.36 -9.99
CA VAL A 49 19.58 3.71 -10.26
C VAL A 49 18.75 3.76 -11.54
N VAL A 50 19.21 3.08 -12.60
CA VAL A 50 18.47 2.97 -13.86
C VAL A 50 17.17 2.18 -13.67
N GLN A 51 17.21 1.05 -12.97
CA GLN A 51 16.03 0.24 -12.69
C GLN A 51 14.96 1.00 -11.89
N ASP A 52 15.37 1.80 -10.91
CA ASP A 52 14.46 2.60 -10.09
C ASP A 52 13.77 3.71 -10.92
N ARG A 53 14.50 4.31 -11.87
CA ARG A 53 13.91 5.27 -12.82
C ARG A 53 12.92 4.62 -13.77
N LEU A 54 13.26 3.44 -14.32
CA LEU A 54 12.33 2.68 -15.16
C LEU A 54 11.07 2.26 -14.39
N ALA A 55 11.23 1.81 -13.14
CA ALA A 55 10.11 1.45 -12.27
C ALA A 55 9.17 2.64 -11.97
N THR A 56 9.69 3.86 -12.00
CA THR A 56 8.91 5.10 -11.83
C THR A 56 8.17 5.49 -13.11
N TRP A 57 8.83 5.39 -14.27
CA TRP A 57 8.24 5.82 -15.55
C TRP A 57 7.23 4.84 -16.12
N GLU A 58 7.45 3.54 -15.93
CA GLU A 58 6.62 2.51 -16.54
C GLU A 58 5.14 2.59 -16.10
N PRO A 59 4.79 2.75 -14.80
CA PRO A 59 3.40 2.95 -14.38
C PRO A 59 2.75 4.20 -14.96
N LEU A 60 3.50 5.31 -15.08
CA LEU A 60 2.99 6.56 -15.64
C LEU A 60 2.62 6.40 -17.11
N LEU A 61 3.48 5.73 -17.90
CA LEU A 61 3.22 5.46 -19.31
C LEU A 61 2.05 4.48 -19.51
N ILE A 62 1.97 3.44 -18.67
CA ILE A 62 0.83 2.52 -18.68
C ILE A 62 -0.47 3.24 -18.32
N GLY A 63 -0.46 4.08 -17.28
CA GLY A 63 -1.61 4.90 -16.87
C GLY A 63 -2.10 5.80 -17.99
N ALA A 64 -1.19 6.56 -18.62
CA ALA A 64 -1.53 7.43 -19.75
C ALA A 64 -2.13 6.67 -20.95
N ALA A 65 -1.66 5.45 -21.23
CA ALA A 65 -2.26 4.61 -22.27
C ALA A 65 -3.66 4.10 -21.88
N ARG A 66 -3.86 3.76 -20.61
CA ARG A 66 -5.17 3.32 -20.08
C ARG A 66 -6.20 4.46 -20.11
N ASP A 67 -5.78 5.70 -19.83
CA ASP A 67 -6.64 6.90 -19.92
C ASP A 67 -7.08 7.18 -21.36
N GLN A 68 -6.27 6.79 -22.35
CA GLN A 68 -6.63 6.84 -23.77
C GLN A 68 -7.46 5.62 -24.23
N GLY A 69 -7.85 4.73 -23.31
CA GLY A 69 -8.71 3.59 -23.59
C GLY A 69 -7.99 2.34 -24.11
N VAL A 70 -6.65 2.30 -24.14
CA VAL A 70 -5.90 1.12 -24.60
C VAL A 70 -6.18 -0.05 -23.68
N SER A 71 -6.55 -1.22 -24.22
CA SER A 71 -6.89 -2.38 -23.40
C SER A 71 -5.63 -3.04 -22.84
N TRP A 72 -5.77 -3.76 -21.72
CA TRP A 72 -4.69 -4.57 -21.16
C TRP A 72 -4.18 -5.67 -22.12
N ALA A 73 -5.02 -6.14 -23.04
CA ALA A 73 -4.62 -7.12 -24.05
C ALA A 73 -3.71 -6.47 -25.09
N ASP A 74 -3.99 -5.23 -25.48
CA ASP A 74 -3.18 -4.46 -26.45
C ASP A 74 -1.86 -3.97 -25.83
N LEU A 75 -1.83 -3.75 -24.51
CA LEU A 75 -0.60 -3.40 -23.78
C LEU A 75 0.35 -4.59 -23.57
N ALA A 76 -0.17 -5.82 -23.53
CA ALA A 76 0.62 -7.00 -23.17
C ALA A 76 1.87 -7.21 -24.07
N PRO A 77 1.78 -7.11 -25.42
CA PRO A 77 2.97 -7.20 -26.28
C PRO A 77 4.01 -6.12 -26.00
N ALA A 78 3.59 -4.87 -25.77
CA ALA A 78 4.49 -3.75 -25.49
C ALA A 78 5.22 -3.91 -24.14
N LEU A 79 4.58 -4.56 -23.16
CA LEU A 79 5.16 -4.86 -21.86
C LEU A 79 5.98 -6.17 -21.84
N GLY A 80 6.11 -6.86 -22.98
CA GLY A 80 6.84 -8.12 -23.09
C GLY A 80 6.20 -9.28 -22.33
N VAL A 81 4.88 -9.24 -22.11
CA VAL A 81 4.14 -10.29 -21.37
C VAL A 81 3.13 -10.99 -22.27
N ALA A 82 2.90 -12.28 -22.00
CA ALA A 82 2.10 -13.13 -22.87
C ALA A 82 0.58 -12.92 -22.76
N SER A 83 0.09 -12.21 -21.74
CA SER A 83 -1.35 -12.09 -21.50
C SER A 83 -1.79 -10.79 -20.86
N ARG A 84 -3.08 -10.48 -21.04
CA ARG A 84 -3.79 -9.37 -20.38
C ARG A 84 -3.57 -9.36 -18.86
N GLN A 85 -3.77 -10.51 -18.21
CA GLN A 85 -3.62 -10.62 -16.76
C GLN A 85 -2.17 -10.41 -16.31
N ALA A 86 -1.19 -10.83 -17.12
CA ALA A 86 0.21 -10.61 -16.82
C ALA A 86 0.58 -9.12 -16.90
N ALA A 87 0.00 -8.38 -17.85
CA ALA A 87 0.14 -6.93 -17.97
C ALA A 87 -0.45 -6.20 -16.76
N GLU A 88 -1.70 -6.52 -16.41
CA GLU A 88 -2.40 -5.91 -15.26
C GLU A 88 -1.64 -6.17 -13.95
N ARG A 89 -1.22 -7.42 -13.70
CA ARG A 89 -0.44 -7.77 -12.51
C ARG A 89 0.89 -7.03 -12.44
N ARG A 90 1.56 -6.81 -13.59
CA ARG A 90 2.80 -6.02 -13.64
C ARG A 90 2.55 -4.58 -13.23
N TYR A 91 1.52 -3.94 -13.79
CA TYR A 91 1.13 -2.58 -13.43
C TYR A 91 0.81 -2.45 -11.94
N LEU A 92 -0.04 -3.34 -11.39
CA LEU A 92 -0.41 -3.30 -9.97
C LEU A 92 0.79 -3.47 -9.03
N ARG A 93 1.74 -4.34 -9.38
CA ARG A 93 2.99 -4.47 -8.63
C ARG A 93 3.80 -3.18 -8.67
N LEU A 94 4.00 -2.58 -9.84
CA LEU A 94 4.81 -1.36 -9.93
C LEU A 94 4.12 -0.20 -9.23
N ASN A 95 2.79 -0.10 -9.34
CA ASN A 95 2.02 0.97 -8.72
C ASN A 95 1.97 0.86 -7.18
N SER A 96 2.03 -0.36 -6.64
CA SER A 96 2.19 -0.57 -5.18
C SER A 96 3.58 -0.20 -4.67
N HIS A 97 4.57 0.00 -5.54
CA HIS A 97 5.91 0.48 -5.18
C HIS A 97 6.03 2.00 -5.37
N SER A 98 5.10 2.68 -6.04
CA SER A 98 5.17 4.13 -6.30
C SER A 98 4.38 4.99 -5.31
N THR A 99 3.49 4.38 -4.50
CA THR A 99 2.70 5.10 -3.49
C THR A 99 3.15 4.67 -2.10
N ASP A 100 4.03 5.44 -1.48
CA ASP A 100 4.43 5.39 -0.05
C ASP A 100 5.09 4.11 0.52
N GLN A 101 5.42 3.11 -0.29
CA GLN A 101 6.10 1.87 0.19
C GLN A 101 7.40 1.50 -0.55
N ALA A 102 7.92 2.39 -1.40
CA ALA A 102 9.09 2.15 -2.25
C ALA A 102 10.38 1.79 -1.48
N ASP A 103 10.55 2.35 -0.28
CA ASP A 103 11.81 2.30 0.47
C ASP A 103 11.91 1.12 1.45
N MET A 104 10.90 0.25 1.49
CA MET A 104 10.85 -0.87 2.45
C MET A 104 11.51 -2.14 1.91
N THR A 105 12.56 -2.62 2.58
CA THR A 105 13.21 -3.91 2.30
C THR A 105 12.20 -5.07 2.38
N GLY A 106 12.52 -6.22 1.76
CA GLY A 106 11.64 -7.40 1.82
C GLY A 106 11.29 -7.84 3.24
N GLU A 107 12.23 -7.70 4.17
CA GLU A 107 12.04 -7.99 5.60
C GLU A 107 11.14 -6.96 6.28
N GLN A 108 11.30 -5.67 5.98
CA GLN A 108 10.43 -4.61 6.48
C GLN A 108 8.99 -4.77 5.99
N ARG A 109 8.77 -5.27 4.76
CA ARG A 109 7.43 -5.62 4.25
C ARG A 109 6.79 -6.77 5.02
N VAL A 110 7.55 -7.82 5.31
CA VAL A 110 7.06 -8.95 6.12
C VAL A 110 6.75 -8.48 7.54
N GLN A 111 7.59 -7.64 8.12
CA GLN A 111 7.39 -7.10 9.46
C GLN A 111 6.14 -6.20 9.52
N ALA A 112 5.97 -5.25 8.60
CA ALA A 112 4.76 -4.44 8.52
C ALA A 112 3.48 -5.26 8.31
N ALA A 113 3.55 -6.38 7.56
CA ALA A 113 2.43 -7.30 7.43
C ALA A 113 2.14 -8.06 8.74
N ARG A 114 3.18 -8.46 9.50
CA ARG A 114 3.04 -9.06 10.82
C ARG A 114 2.46 -8.08 11.83
N ASP A 115 2.92 -6.84 11.82
CA ASP A 115 2.47 -5.76 12.71
C ASP A 115 1.02 -5.40 12.42
N ARG A 116 0.65 -5.27 11.14
CA ARG A 116 -0.77 -5.10 10.75
C ARG A 116 -1.64 -6.24 11.27
N ARG A 117 -1.22 -7.49 11.12
CA ARG A 117 -1.96 -8.65 11.65
C ARG A 117 -1.97 -8.68 13.18
N ALA A 118 -0.94 -8.15 13.84
CA ALA A 118 -0.92 -8.04 15.29
C ALA A 118 -1.91 -6.97 15.77
N GLY A 119 -1.91 -5.79 15.13
CA GLY A 119 -2.86 -4.72 15.39
C GLY A 119 -4.32 -5.15 15.17
N GLU A 120 -4.62 -5.80 14.05
CA GLU A 120 -5.98 -6.32 13.81
C GLU A 120 -6.40 -7.34 14.87
N ARG A 121 -5.51 -8.26 15.28
CA ARG A 121 -5.80 -9.20 16.37
C ARG A 121 -6.03 -8.49 17.71
N ALA A 122 -5.27 -7.44 17.99
CA ALA A 122 -5.43 -6.63 19.20
C ALA A 122 -6.78 -5.91 19.21
N VAL A 123 -7.20 -5.33 18.08
CA VAL A 123 -8.53 -4.71 17.93
C VAL A 123 -9.64 -5.73 18.12
N THR A 124 -9.54 -6.91 17.50
CA THR A 124 -10.55 -7.97 17.68
C THR A 124 -10.64 -8.40 19.14
N GLN A 125 -9.51 -8.56 19.83
CA GLN A 125 -9.51 -8.93 21.25
C GLN A 125 -10.11 -7.82 22.12
N TRP A 126 -9.71 -6.56 21.90
CA TRP A 126 -10.28 -5.42 22.59
C TRP A 126 -11.79 -5.32 22.40
N ALA A 127 -12.30 -5.56 21.18
CA ALA A 127 -13.74 -5.56 20.91
C ALA A 127 -14.47 -6.66 21.68
N ARG A 128 -13.87 -7.84 21.82
CA ARG A 128 -14.44 -8.93 22.65
C ARG A 128 -14.46 -8.56 24.12
N ASP A 129 -13.38 -7.97 24.63
CA ASP A 129 -13.27 -7.54 26.03
C ASP A 129 -14.24 -6.38 26.35
N ASN A 130 -14.54 -5.53 25.36
CA ASN A 130 -15.45 -4.39 25.48
C ASN A 130 -16.86 -4.66 24.92
N ALA A 131 -17.22 -5.93 24.74
CA ALA A 131 -18.40 -6.30 23.97
C ALA A 131 -19.73 -5.78 24.55
N ALA A 132 -19.85 -5.73 25.87
CA ALA A 132 -21.04 -5.18 26.53
C ALA A 132 -21.19 -3.66 26.27
N HIS A 133 -20.07 -2.93 26.24
CA HIS A 133 -20.08 -1.49 25.95
C HIS A 133 -20.47 -1.23 24.50
N LEU A 134 -19.84 -1.93 23.55
CA LEU A 134 -20.13 -1.80 22.11
C LEU A 134 -21.59 -2.11 21.79
N ARG A 135 -22.14 -3.21 22.35
CA ARG A 135 -23.55 -3.58 22.14
C ARG A 135 -24.53 -2.58 22.77
N ARG A 136 -24.19 -2.02 23.94
CA ARG A 136 -25.02 -0.98 24.59
C ARG A 136 -25.06 0.28 23.74
N LEU A 137 -23.91 0.75 23.25
CA LEU A 137 -23.84 1.94 22.41
C LEU A 137 -24.60 1.72 21.10
N ALA A 138 -24.43 0.56 20.47
CA ALA A 138 -25.17 0.19 19.26
C ALA A 138 -26.68 0.19 19.50
N ALA A 139 -27.15 -0.40 20.61
CA ALA A 139 -28.57 -0.41 20.98
C ALA A 139 -29.14 1.00 21.21
N GLN A 140 -28.36 1.91 21.80
CA GLN A 140 -28.76 3.32 21.98
C GLN A 140 -28.92 4.02 20.64
N ILE A 141 -28.00 3.80 19.71
CA ILE A 141 -28.04 4.39 18.37
C ILE A 141 -29.22 3.84 17.57
N THR A 142 -29.49 2.53 17.63
CA THR A 142 -30.62 1.91 16.92
C THR A 142 -31.99 2.26 17.49
N ALA A 143 -32.04 2.86 18.68
CA ALA A 143 -33.27 3.33 19.31
C ALA A 143 -33.58 4.80 19.02
N LEU A 144 -32.77 5.48 18.18
CA LEU A 144 -33.04 6.84 17.73
C LEU A 144 -34.18 6.82 16.70
N ASP A 145 -35.13 7.74 16.88
CA ASP A 145 -36.25 7.98 15.95
C ASP A 145 -36.02 9.27 15.16
N ASP A 146 -36.84 9.50 14.12
CA ASP A 146 -36.84 10.72 13.29
C ASP A 146 -35.51 11.02 12.59
N LEU A 147 -34.91 9.96 12.02
CA LEU A 147 -33.66 10.02 11.28
C LEU A 147 -33.90 10.33 9.80
N ASP A 148 -33.00 11.10 9.19
CA ASP A 148 -32.98 11.22 7.73
C ASP A 148 -32.61 9.89 7.07
N ALA A 149 -32.88 9.76 5.77
CA ALA A 149 -32.69 8.50 5.03
C ALA A 149 -31.24 7.97 5.06
N THR A 150 -30.23 8.84 5.08
CA THR A 150 -28.82 8.41 5.06
C THR A 150 -28.36 7.93 6.44
N THR A 151 -28.83 8.59 7.50
CA THR A 151 -28.61 8.16 8.88
C THR A 151 -29.36 6.85 9.16
N GLN A 152 -30.61 6.72 8.71
CA GLN A 152 -31.40 5.50 8.84
C GLN A 152 -30.72 4.29 8.19
N GLU A 153 -30.17 4.44 6.97
CA GLU A 153 -29.46 3.33 6.30
C GLU A 153 -28.24 2.86 7.11
N SER A 154 -27.53 3.79 7.73
CA SER A 154 -26.36 3.47 8.57
C SER A 154 -26.77 2.80 9.89
N VAL A 155 -27.89 3.23 10.47
CA VAL A 155 -28.50 2.59 11.65
C VAL A 155 -29.02 1.19 11.34
N ASP A 156 -29.59 0.95 10.16
CA ASP A 156 -30.05 -0.38 9.74
C ASP A 156 -28.86 -1.35 9.56
N ARG A 157 -27.73 -0.89 9.00
CA ARG A 157 -26.49 -1.68 8.94
C ARG A 157 -25.96 -2.02 10.33
N LEU A 158 -26.02 -1.08 11.26
CA LEU A 158 -25.63 -1.30 12.65
C LEU A 158 -26.56 -2.31 13.35
N LEU A 159 -27.87 -2.23 13.11
CA LEU A 159 -28.84 -3.19 13.63
C LEU A 159 -28.58 -4.60 13.10
N HIS A 160 -28.24 -4.73 11.81
CA HIS A 160 -27.86 -6.01 11.23
C HIS A 160 -26.62 -6.61 11.90
N ALA A 161 -25.58 -5.78 12.10
CA ALA A 161 -24.35 -6.21 12.78
C ALA A 161 -24.55 -6.57 14.26
N LEU A 162 -25.57 -6.02 14.92
CA LEU A 162 -25.94 -6.37 16.30
C LEU A 162 -26.32 -7.85 16.45
N GLY A 163 -26.83 -8.46 15.38
CA GLY A 163 -27.17 -9.88 15.33
C GLY A 163 -25.98 -10.81 15.11
N ASP A 164 -24.78 -10.29 14.86
CA ASP A 164 -23.58 -11.10 14.66
C ASP A 164 -22.99 -11.61 16.00
N ASN A 165 -22.38 -12.79 15.94
CA ASN A 165 -21.69 -13.39 17.08
C ASN A 165 -20.34 -12.71 17.35
N ASP A 166 -19.64 -12.20 16.33
CA ASP A 166 -18.37 -11.53 16.52
C ASP A 166 -18.55 -10.03 16.78
N THR A 167 -18.36 -9.60 18.02
CA THR A 167 -18.48 -8.19 18.42
C THR A 167 -17.57 -7.25 17.61
N ALA A 168 -16.45 -7.73 17.05
CA ALA A 168 -15.57 -6.90 16.24
C ALA A 168 -16.26 -6.36 14.96
N THR A 169 -17.31 -7.03 14.48
CA THR A 169 -18.08 -6.59 13.31
C THR A 169 -18.90 -5.34 13.59
N LEU A 170 -19.14 -4.98 14.86
CA LEU A 170 -19.83 -3.75 15.25
C LEU A 170 -19.00 -2.48 15.02
N LEU A 171 -17.68 -2.59 14.96
CA LEU A 171 -16.80 -1.40 14.94
C LEU A 171 -17.01 -0.54 13.69
N ALA A 172 -17.10 -1.14 12.50
CA ALA A 172 -17.29 -0.39 11.27
C ALA A 172 -18.70 0.23 11.17
N PRO A 173 -19.81 -0.49 11.40
CA PRO A 173 -21.14 0.09 11.43
C PRO A 173 -21.34 1.15 12.52
N LEU A 174 -20.69 1.01 13.69
CA LEU A 174 -20.70 2.05 14.72
C LEU A 174 -20.03 3.32 14.21
N ALA A 175 -18.85 3.21 13.59
CA ALA A 175 -18.13 4.36 13.03
C ALA A 175 -18.95 5.08 11.94
N GLU A 176 -19.57 4.32 11.04
CA GLU A 176 -20.45 4.85 9.99
C GLU A 176 -21.65 5.59 10.58
N ALA A 177 -22.37 4.96 11.52
CA ALA A 177 -23.52 5.59 12.16
C ALA A 177 -23.12 6.83 12.98
N GLY A 178 -22.02 6.77 13.73
CA GLY A 178 -21.54 7.90 14.53
C GLY A 178 -21.21 9.14 13.71
N ALA A 179 -20.64 8.97 12.50
CA ALA A 179 -20.34 10.08 11.59
C ALA A 179 -21.61 10.81 11.11
N GLN A 180 -22.72 10.10 10.92
CA GLN A 180 -24.00 10.71 10.54
C GLN A 180 -24.67 11.44 11.72
N LEU A 181 -24.31 11.06 12.96
CA LEU A 181 -24.89 11.61 14.18
C LEU A 181 -24.18 12.86 14.72
N GLU A 182 -23.11 13.35 14.07
CA GLU A 182 -22.33 14.49 14.57
C GLU A 182 -23.17 15.74 14.85
N ASN A 183 -24.16 16.02 13.97
CA ASN A 183 -25.01 17.20 14.08
C ASN A 183 -26.26 16.98 14.95
N SER A 184 -26.83 15.77 14.94
CA SER A 184 -28.10 15.46 15.60
C SER A 184 -27.91 14.95 17.03
N ASN A 185 -26.86 14.17 17.27
CA ASN A 185 -26.58 13.49 18.55
C ASN A 185 -25.07 13.52 18.88
N PRO A 186 -24.49 14.71 19.18
CA PRO A 186 -23.04 14.87 19.34
C PRO A 186 -22.45 14.05 20.49
N ASN A 187 -23.23 13.72 21.52
CA ASN A 187 -22.77 12.88 22.62
C ASN A 187 -22.50 11.43 22.14
N LEU A 188 -23.44 10.83 21.41
CA LEU A 188 -23.28 9.47 20.88
C LEU A 188 -22.18 9.44 19.81
N ALA A 189 -22.11 10.45 18.96
CA ALA A 189 -21.02 10.60 17.99
C ALA A 189 -19.65 10.69 18.69
N GLY A 190 -19.54 11.43 19.79
CA GLY A 190 -18.32 11.52 20.60
C GLY A 190 -17.90 10.17 21.19
N GLN A 191 -18.84 9.40 21.75
CA GLN A 191 -18.54 8.05 22.27
C GLN A 191 -18.05 7.09 21.18
N VAL A 192 -18.63 7.16 19.97
CA VAL A 192 -18.14 6.40 18.81
C VAL A 192 -16.75 6.86 18.39
N ALA A 193 -16.50 8.17 18.38
CA ALA A 193 -15.19 8.72 18.04
C ALA A 193 -14.10 8.25 19.01
N ASP A 194 -14.38 8.18 20.31
CA ASP A 194 -13.44 7.66 21.31
C ASP A 194 -13.09 6.19 21.07
N ILE A 195 -14.07 5.36 20.65
CA ILE A 195 -13.85 3.96 20.25
C ILE A 195 -12.95 3.90 19.01
N ASN A 196 -13.20 4.75 18.01
CA ASN A 196 -12.37 4.80 16.80
C ASN A 196 -10.94 5.23 17.11
N VAL A 197 -10.74 6.23 17.98
CA VAL A 197 -9.42 6.64 18.46
C VAL A 197 -8.71 5.48 19.16
N THR A 198 -9.40 4.80 20.09
CA THR A 198 -8.84 3.66 20.84
C THR A 198 -8.42 2.52 19.90
N THR A 199 -9.26 2.16 18.94
CA THR A 199 -8.95 1.07 18.01
C THR A 199 -7.85 1.44 17.01
N ASN A 200 -7.75 2.71 16.61
CA ASN A 200 -6.65 3.20 15.79
C ASN A 200 -5.33 3.22 16.55
N GLN A 201 -5.32 3.66 17.81
CA GLN A 201 -4.14 3.59 18.69
C GLN A 201 -3.66 2.14 18.84
N LEU A 202 -4.56 1.18 19.06
CA LEU A 202 -4.19 -0.24 19.11
C LEU A 202 -3.57 -0.75 17.81
N ARG A 203 -4.04 -0.28 16.64
CA ARG A 203 -3.41 -0.63 15.35
C ARG A 203 -2.02 -0.02 15.21
N ASP A 204 -1.81 1.18 15.74
CA ASP A 204 -0.58 1.95 15.59
C ASP A 204 0.50 1.58 16.60
N ASP A 205 0.13 1.23 17.83
CA ASP A 205 1.05 0.71 18.86
C ASP A 205 1.79 -0.54 18.36
N HIS A 206 1.11 -1.37 17.58
CA HIS A 206 1.72 -2.54 16.96
C HIS A 206 2.61 -2.21 15.74
N LYS A 207 2.46 -1.02 15.14
CA LYS A 207 3.37 -0.53 14.08
C LYS A 207 4.61 0.16 14.66
N SER A 208 4.49 0.82 15.82
CA SER A 208 5.56 1.63 16.43
C SER A 208 6.50 0.82 17.33
N ARG A 209 6.04 -0.27 17.95
CA ARG A 209 6.85 -1.10 18.87
C ARG A 209 7.97 -1.91 18.18
N THR A 210 8.19 -1.75 16.88
CA THR A 210 9.20 -2.50 16.11
C THR A 210 9.99 -1.62 15.13
N GLN A 211 9.84 -0.30 15.22
CA GLN A 211 10.82 0.67 14.69
C GLN A 211 11.94 0.87 15.71
#